data_AF-A0A843CL68-F1
#
_entry.id   AF-A0A843CL68-F1
#
_cell.length_a   1.000
_cell.length_b   1.000
_cell.length_c   1.000
_cell.angle_alpha   90.00
_cell.angle_beta   90.00
_cell.angle_gamma   90.00
#
_symmetry.space_group_name_H-M   'P 1'
#
loop_
_entity.id
_entity.type
_entity.pdbx_description
1 polymer ?
#
loop_
_entity_poly.entity_id
_entity_poly.type
_entity_poly.pdbx_seq_one_letter_code
_entity_poly.pdbx_strand_id
1 'polypeptide(L)'
;MAENLTTTAKRWLYTTNHKDIGILYVVTALFFFVAAGLLALTMRTQIAGPDNNILTAEVYNQFVTVHGLLMVFWVLSPFAFGFANYIIPLQIGARDLAFPRLNAMSYWFYLFSGVMMILSFFFGAAPDLGWTLYSPQTSFEFAPTIGLNLGAGALILIVVSIT
;
A
#
# COMPACT_ATOMS: atom_id res chain seq x y z
N MET A 1 -15.31 26.68 -15.31
CA MET A 1 -14.64 25.35 -15.35
C MET A 1 -13.66 25.16 -14.18
N ALA A 2 -12.76 26.12 -13.90
CA ALA A 2 -11.81 26.03 -12.78
C ALA A 2 -12.47 25.95 -11.38
N GLU A 3 -13.61 26.61 -11.16
CA GLU A 3 -14.35 26.60 -9.89
C GLU A 3 -14.97 25.23 -9.54
N ASN A 4 -15.35 24.45 -10.56
CA ASN A 4 -15.84 23.08 -10.38
C ASN A 4 -14.71 22.09 -10.04
N LEU A 5 -13.50 22.34 -10.53
CA LEU A 5 -12.32 21.54 -10.21
C LEU A 5 -11.85 21.77 -8.77
N THR A 6 -11.83 23.02 -8.32
CA THR A 6 -11.42 23.36 -6.94
C THR A 6 -12.41 22.83 -5.90
N THR A 7 -13.72 22.87 -6.19
CA THR A 7 -14.75 22.25 -5.33
C THR A 7 -14.67 20.73 -5.30
N THR A 8 -14.36 20.09 -6.43
CA THR A 8 -14.17 18.63 -6.50
C THR A 8 -12.91 18.19 -5.75
N ALA A 9 -11.78 18.87 -5.94
CA ALA A 9 -10.53 18.54 -5.23
C ALA A 9 -10.68 18.72 -3.71
N LYS A 10 -11.31 19.82 -3.27
CA LYS A 10 -11.59 20.06 -1.85
C LYS A 10 -12.48 18.99 -1.24
N ARG A 11 -13.47 18.48 -1.99
CA ARG A 11 -14.33 17.37 -1.53
C ARG A 11 -13.48 16.16 -1.17
N TRP A 12 -12.65 15.66 -2.09
CA TRP A 12 -11.87 14.44 -1.84
C TRP A 12 -10.74 14.63 -0.81
N LEU A 13 -10.13 15.82 -0.75
CA LEU A 13 -9.02 16.08 0.18
C LEU A 13 -9.47 16.24 1.64
N TYR A 14 -10.66 16.82 1.87
CA TYR A 14 -11.15 17.16 3.21
C TYR A 14 -12.45 16.45 3.60
N THR A 15 -12.84 15.39 2.90
CA THR A 15 -14.07 14.65 3.21
C THR A 15 -13.97 13.94 4.56
N THR A 16 -15.08 13.91 5.28
CA THR A 16 -15.29 13.01 6.43
C THR A 16 -16.38 11.98 6.15
N ASN A 17 -16.98 11.99 4.96
CA ASN A 17 -18.08 11.12 4.60
C ASN A 17 -17.56 9.70 4.34
N HIS A 18 -18.04 8.72 5.11
CA HIS A 18 -17.65 7.31 4.99
C HIS A 18 -17.79 6.73 3.57
N LYS A 19 -18.72 7.22 2.75
CA LYS A 19 -18.86 6.77 1.35
C LYS A 19 -17.71 7.25 0.47
N ASP A 20 -17.35 8.52 0.59
CA ASP A 20 -16.24 9.09 -0.20
C ASP A 20 -14.92 8.44 0.25
N ILE A 21 -14.72 8.27 1.56
CA ILE A 21 -13.53 7.58 2.11
C ILE A 21 -13.48 6.11 1.68
N GLY A 22 -14.62 5.40 1.69
CA GLY A 22 -14.69 4.03 1.19
C GLY A 22 -14.29 3.91 -0.28
N ILE A 23 -14.72 4.85 -1.14
CA ILE A 23 -14.30 4.91 -2.54
C ILE A 23 -12.80 5.16 -2.65
N LEU A 24 -12.26 6.09 -1.87
CA LEU A 24 -10.84 6.40 -1.84
C LEU A 24 -10.01 5.14 -1.50
N TYR A 25 -10.39 4.39 -0.46
CA TYR A 25 -9.74 3.12 -0.12
C TYR A 25 -9.77 2.11 -1.26
N VAL A 26 -10.94 1.87 -1.88
CA VAL A 26 -11.07 0.88 -2.95
C VAL A 26 -10.25 1.26 -4.17
N VAL A 27 -10.31 2.53 -4.60
CA VAL A 27 -9.55 3.01 -5.77
C VAL A 27 -8.04 2.92 -5.51
N THR A 28 -7.58 3.34 -4.33
CA THR A 28 -6.17 3.24 -3.96
C THR A 28 -5.71 1.77 -3.85
N ALA A 29 -6.52 0.88 -3.28
CA ALA A 29 -6.21 -0.55 -3.21
C ALA A 29 -6.14 -1.20 -4.61
N LEU A 30 -7.02 -0.80 -5.55
CA LEU A 30 -6.96 -1.24 -6.94
C LEU A 30 -5.70 -0.75 -7.65
N PHE A 31 -5.26 0.48 -7.36
CA PHE A 31 -3.97 0.98 -7.87
C PHE A 31 -2.80 0.11 -7.38
N PHE A 32 -2.73 -0.19 -6.08
CA PHE A 32 -1.69 -1.07 -5.54
C PHE A 32 -1.82 -2.51 -6.04
N PHE A 33 -3.03 -2.99 -6.31
CA PHE A 33 -3.26 -4.31 -6.90
C PHE A 33 -2.64 -4.41 -8.30
N VAL A 34 -2.84 -3.38 -9.13
CA VAL A 34 -2.20 -3.33 -10.46
C VAL A 34 -0.67 -3.25 -10.31
N ALA A 35 -0.16 -2.39 -9.43
CA ALA A 35 1.28 -2.27 -9.20
C ALA A 35 1.91 -3.60 -8.73
N ALA A 36 1.32 -4.26 -7.73
CA ALA A 36 1.76 -5.56 -7.24
C ALA A 36 1.60 -6.67 -8.30
N GLY A 37 0.54 -6.59 -9.12
CA GLY A 37 0.32 -7.48 -10.26
C GLY A 37 1.42 -7.38 -11.31
N LEU A 38 1.89 -6.17 -11.62
CA LEU A 38 3.00 -5.95 -12.55
C LEU A 38 4.32 -6.54 -12.02
N LEU A 39 4.59 -6.40 -10.71
CA LEU A 39 5.73 -7.07 -10.07
C LEU A 39 5.62 -8.59 -10.21
N ALA A 40 4.44 -9.16 -9.94
CA ALA A 40 4.18 -10.59 -10.11
C ALA A 40 4.38 -11.07 -11.55
N LEU A 41 3.85 -10.35 -12.53
CA LEU A 41 4.03 -10.71 -13.93
C LEU A 41 5.50 -10.70 -14.33
N THR A 42 6.27 -9.69 -13.87
CA THR A 42 7.72 -9.61 -14.16
C THR A 42 8.51 -10.74 -13.49
N MET A 43 8.15 -11.13 -12.26
CA MET A 43 8.75 -12.31 -11.62
C MET A 43 8.43 -13.59 -12.41
N ARG A 44 7.18 -13.74 -12.86
CA ARG A 44 6.74 -14.91 -13.64
C ARG A 44 7.42 -14.98 -15.00
N THR A 45 7.67 -13.85 -15.66
CA THR A 45 8.45 -13.84 -16.92
C THR A 45 9.90 -14.20 -16.68
N GLN A 46 10.54 -13.74 -15.59
CA GLN A 46 11.90 -14.15 -15.23
C GLN A 46 12.01 -15.67 -15.08
N ILE A 47 11.05 -16.33 -14.42
CA ILE A 47 11.07 -17.80 -14.21
C ILE A 47 10.33 -18.61 -15.29
N ALA A 48 10.00 -18.00 -16.44
CA ALA A 48 9.29 -18.69 -17.52
C ALA A 48 10.14 -19.76 -18.24
N GLY A 49 11.47 -19.69 -18.10
CA GLY A 49 12.43 -20.65 -18.60
C GLY A 49 13.74 -20.58 -17.82
N PRO A 50 14.63 -21.59 -17.95
CA PRO A 50 15.94 -21.56 -17.33
C PRO A 50 16.84 -20.47 -17.94
N ASP A 51 17.84 -20.02 -17.17
CA ASP A 51 18.91 -19.08 -17.59
C ASP A 51 18.43 -17.75 -18.19
N ASN A 52 17.25 -17.29 -17.77
CA ASN A 52 16.70 -16.01 -18.19
C ASN A 52 17.39 -14.83 -17.47
N ASN A 53 17.53 -13.70 -18.16
CA ASN A 53 18.31 -12.55 -17.67
C ASN A 53 17.50 -11.24 -17.59
N ILE A 54 16.19 -11.34 -17.34
CA ILE A 54 15.30 -10.16 -17.24
C ILE A 54 15.58 -9.39 -15.94
N LEU A 55 15.78 -10.12 -14.83
CA LEU A 55 16.06 -9.56 -13.51
C LEU A 55 17.36 -10.12 -12.96
N THR A 56 18.14 -9.28 -12.27
CA THR A 56 19.22 -9.75 -11.41
C THR A 56 18.64 -10.43 -10.17
N ALA A 57 19.43 -11.27 -9.48
CA ALA A 57 18.98 -11.96 -8.27
C ALA A 57 18.51 -10.98 -7.17
N GLU A 58 19.21 -9.86 -7.00
CA GLU A 58 18.85 -8.82 -6.04
C GLU A 58 17.49 -8.18 -6.38
N VAL A 59 17.28 -7.77 -7.64
CA VAL A 59 16.02 -7.14 -8.06
C VAL A 59 14.86 -8.14 -8.01
N TYR A 60 15.11 -9.41 -8.31
CA TYR A 60 14.10 -10.46 -8.16
C TYR A 60 13.64 -10.58 -6.70
N ASN A 61 14.58 -10.60 -5.74
CA ASN A 61 14.26 -10.64 -4.32
C ASN A 61 13.49 -9.40 -3.85
N GLN A 62 13.84 -8.21 -4.35
CA GLN A 62 13.08 -6.98 -4.10
C GLN A 62 11.63 -7.10 -4.61
N PHE A 63 11.45 -7.64 -5.82
CA PHE A 63 10.12 -7.79 -6.42
C PHE A 63 9.27 -8.80 -5.64
N VAL A 64 9.84 -9.92 -5.21
CA VAL A 64 9.14 -10.92 -4.38
C VAL A 64 8.68 -10.31 -3.08
N THR A 65 9.58 -9.58 -2.42
CA THR A 65 9.32 -8.95 -1.12
C THR A 65 8.22 -7.91 -1.22
N VAL A 66 8.37 -6.94 -2.13
CA VAL A 66 7.41 -5.85 -2.26
C VAL A 66 6.09 -6.33 -2.82
N HIS A 67 6.06 -7.28 -3.76
CA HIS A 67 4.81 -7.90 -4.21
C HIS A 67 4.03 -8.49 -3.02
N GLY A 68 4.67 -9.31 -2.20
CA GLY A 68 4.03 -9.94 -1.04
C GLY A 68 3.52 -8.90 -0.02
N LEU A 69 4.35 -7.91 0.31
CA LEU A 69 3.97 -6.82 1.22
C LEU A 69 2.79 -6.02 0.68
N LEU A 70 2.83 -5.59 -0.59
CA LEU A 70 1.76 -4.82 -1.20
C LEU A 70 0.44 -5.61 -1.23
N MET A 71 0.46 -6.88 -1.61
CA MET A 71 -0.75 -7.70 -1.67
C MET A 71 -1.39 -7.86 -0.29
N VAL A 72 -0.61 -8.18 0.74
CA VAL A 72 -1.15 -8.43 2.09
C VAL A 72 -1.61 -7.13 2.76
N PHE A 73 -0.76 -6.10 2.76
CA PHE A 73 -1.01 -4.91 3.58
C PHE A 73 -1.65 -3.77 2.81
N TRP A 74 -1.33 -3.58 1.52
CA TRP A 74 -1.84 -2.45 0.74
C TRP A 74 -3.05 -2.78 -0.14
N VAL A 75 -3.32 -4.07 -0.38
CA VAL A 75 -4.47 -4.53 -1.18
C VAL A 75 -5.52 -5.20 -0.30
N LEU A 76 -5.23 -6.36 0.31
CA LEU A 76 -6.22 -7.20 0.99
C LEU A 76 -6.98 -6.44 2.09
N SER A 77 -6.29 -5.94 3.12
CA SER A 77 -6.93 -5.26 4.24
C SER A 77 -7.57 -3.92 3.84
N PRO A 78 -6.91 -3.02 3.08
CA PRO A 78 -7.48 -1.73 2.71
C PRO A 78 -8.69 -1.85 1.78
N PHE A 79 -8.69 -2.85 0.89
CA PHE A 79 -9.86 -3.14 0.07
C PHE A 79 -11.05 -3.53 0.95
N ALA A 80 -10.85 -4.45 1.92
CA ALA A 80 -11.90 -4.81 2.88
C ALA A 80 -12.38 -3.62 3.71
N PHE A 81 -11.48 -2.76 4.20
CA PHE A 81 -11.84 -1.55 4.94
C PHE A 81 -12.59 -0.53 4.08
N GLY A 82 -12.28 -0.41 2.78
CA GLY A 82 -13.03 0.43 1.85
C GLY A 82 -14.48 -0.02 1.70
N PHE A 83 -14.71 -1.33 1.55
CA PHE A 83 -16.06 -1.90 1.55
C PHE A 83 -16.77 -1.70 2.88
N ALA A 84 -16.09 -1.94 4.01
CA ALA A 84 -16.66 -1.75 5.33
C ALA A 84 -17.08 -0.28 5.56
N ASN A 85 -16.21 0.67 5.21
CA ASN A 85 -16.49 2.10 5.25
C ASN A 85 -17.75 2.46 4.46
N TYR A 86 -17.90 1.92 3.25
CA TYR A 86 -19.02 2.27 2.40
C TYR A 86 -20.33 1.62 2.85
N ILE A 87 -20.31 0.31 3.14
CA ILE A 87 -21.51 -0.51 3.26
C ILE A 87 -22.02 -0.59 4.70
N ILE A 88 -21.14 -0.71 5.70
CA ILE A 88 -21.56 -1.03 7.08
C ILE A 88 -22.48 0.04 7.67
N PRO A 89 -22.19 1.37 7.58
CA PRO A 89 -23.10 2.38 8.09
C PRO A 89 -24.48 2.31 7.43
N LEU A 90 -24.55 1.97 6.14
CA LEU A 90 -25.80 1.82 5.41
C LEU A 90 -26.61 0.60 5.89
N GLN A 91 -25.93 -0.52 6.17
CA GLN A 91 -26.57 -1.75 6.66
C GLN A 91 -27.21 -1.57 8.05
N ILE A 92 -26.56 -0.82 8.93
CA ILE A 92 -27.05 -0.58 10.30
C ILE A 92 -27.93 0.67 10.43
N GLY A 93 -28.16 1.40 9.33
CA GLY A 93 -28.93 2.64 9.31
C GLY A 93 -28.26 3.82 10.04
N ALA A 94 -26.93 3.76 10.23
CA ALA A 94 -26.17 4.84 10.84
C ALA A 94 -25.87 5.96 9.82
N ARG A 95 -25.78 7.20 10.31
CA ARG A 95 -25.45 8.34 9.46
C ARG A 95 -24.00 8.35 8.99
N ASP A 96 -23.09 7.89 9.85
CA ASP A 96 -21.64 7.87 9.63
C ASP A 96 -20.96 6.96 10.65
N LEU A 97 -19.62 6.81 10.57
CA LEU A 97 -18.80 6.16 11.58
C LEU A 97 -18.71 6.96 12.89
N ALA A 98 -18.36 6.30 14.00
CA ALA A 98 -18.26 6.93 15.31
C ALA A 98 -17.24 8.09 15.36
N PHE A 99 -16.13 7.98 14.62
CA PHE A 99 -15.07 8.99 14.56
C PHE A 99 -14.73 9.38 13.10
N PRO A 100 -15.54 10.23 12.44
CA PRO A 100 -15.39 10.51 11.00
C PRO A 100 -14.05 11.14 10.62
N ARG A 101 -13.49 12.01 11.46
CA ARG A 101 -12.19 12.64 11.21
C ARG A 101 -11.02 11.68 11.40
N LEU A 102 -11.14 10.75 12.37
CA LEU A 102 -10.13 9.72 12.57
C LEU A 102 -10.07 8.83 11.34
N ASN A 103 -11.22 8.37 10.85
CA ASN A 103 -11.33 7.58 9.62
C ASN A 103 -10.71 8.28 8.38
N ALA A 104 -10.92 9.59 8.23
CA ALA A 104 -10.27 10.35 7.15
C ALA A 104 -8.73 10.36 7.31
N MET A 105 -8.23 10.52 8.53
CA MET A 105 -6.80 10.47 8.83
C MET A 105 -6.20 9.08 8.57
N SER A 106 -6.94 8.02 8.90
CA SER A 106 -6.59 6.62 8.62
C SER A 106 -6.32 6.42 7.12
N TYR A 107 -7.20 6.94 6.26
CA TYR A 107 -6.99 6.86 4.82
C TYR A 107 -5.68 7.53 4.36
N TRP A 108 -5.37 8.73 4.89
CA TRP A 108 -4.15 9.44 4.51
C TRP A 108 -2.89 8.71 4.96
N PHE A 109 -2.86 8.14 6.17
CA PHE A 109 -1.73 7.31 6.59
C PHE A 109 -1.58 6.06 5.73
N TYR A 110 -2.68 5.43 5.34
CA TYR A 110 -2.65 4.34 4.37
C TYR A 110 -2.03 4.78 3.03
N LEU A 111 -2.51 5.89 2.43
CA LEU A 111 -1.97 6.38 1.16
C LEU A 111 -0.47 6.69 1.26
N PHE A 112 -0.05 7.46 2.27
CA PHE A 112 1.34 7.86 2.43
C PHE A 112 2.26 6.68 2.78
N SER A 113 1.76 5.65 3.47
CA SER A 113 2.52 4.42 3.70
C SER A 113 2.88 3.72 2.38
N GLY A 114 1.94 3.69 1.43
CA GLY A 114 2.17 3.05 0.14
C GLY A 114 3.07 3.88 -0.78
N VAL A 115 2.96 5.21 -0.72
CA VAL A 115 3.92 6.12 -1.36
C VAL A 115 5.32 5.87 -0.81
N MET A 116 5.49 5.78 0.51
CA MET A 116 6.78 5.50 1.14
C MET A 116 7.34 4.14 0.71
N MET A 117 6.52 3.10 0.60
CA MET A 117 6.93 1.79 0.07
C MET A 117 7.41 1.88 -1.37
N ILE A 118 6.70 2.59 -2.26
CA ILE A 118 7.12 2.78 -3.66
C ILE A 118 8.42 3.59 -3.73
N LEU A 119 8.57 4.63 -2.90
CA LEU A 119 9.79 5.44 -2.85
C LEU A 119 11.02 4.63 -2.44
N SER A 120 10.87 3.52 -1.71
CA SER A 120 12.01 2.66 -1.34
C SER A 120 12.82 2.18 -2.56
N PHE A 121 12.17 1.91 -3.70
CA PHE A 121 12.87 1.55 -4.94
C PHE A 121 13.82 2.64 -5.46
N PHE A 122 13.54 3.91 -5.14
CA PHE A 122 14.31 5.06 -5.64
C PHE A 122 15.36 5.56 -4.65
N PHE A 123 15.29 5.16 -3.38
CA PHE A 123 16.15 5.66 -2.30
C PHE A 123 16.93 4.55 -1.59
N GLY A 124 17.78 3.85 -2.35
CA GLY A 124 18.74 2.89 -1.78
C GLY A 124 18.27 1.44 -1.73
N ALA A 125 17.58 0.99 -2.79
CA ALA A 125 16.95 -0.33 -3.00
C ALA A 125 15.67 -0.56 -2.19
N ALA A 126 14.75 -1.40 -2.67
CA ALA A 126 13.60 -1.85 -1.90
C ALA A 126 13.97 -3.00 -0.94
N PRO A 127 13.14 -3.35 0.06
CA PRO A 127 13.38 -4.52 0.89
C PRO A 127 13.46 -5.80 0.04
N ASP A 128 14.38 -6.72 0.33
CA ASP A 128 14.70 -7.90 -0.48
C ASP A 128 14.73 -9.22 0.33
N LEU A 129 14.21 -9.22 1.56
CA LEU A 129 14.30 -10.35 2.50
C LEU A 129 13.04 -11.23 2.56
N GLY A 130 12.13 -11.08 1.61
CA GLY A 130 10.79 -11.66 1.62
C GLY A 130 9.82 -10.91 2.55
N TRP A 131 8.52 -11.09 2.33
CA TRP A 131 7.48 -10.36 3.08
C TRP A 131 7.41 -10.72 4.57
N THR A 132 8.02 -11.83 4.98
CA THR A 132 8.09 -12.30 6.37
C THR A 132 9.16 -11.57 7.19
N LEU A 133 10.17 -10.98 6.54
CA LEU A 133 11.24 -10.20 7.17
C LEU A 133 11.86 -10.93 8.37
N TYR A 134 12.40 -12.14 8.15
CA TYR A 134 12.95 -12.96 9.21
C TYR A 134 14.07 -12.24 9.98
N SER A 135 13.95 -12.21 11.32
CA SER A 135 14.83 -11.43 12.20
C SER A 135 16.34 -11.62 12.00
N PRO A 136 16.87 -12.83 11.73
CA PRO A 136 18.31 -12.99 11.49
C PRO A 136 18.80 -12.23 10.25
N GLN A 137 17.95 -12.05 9.23
CA GLN A 137 18.30 -11.41 7.95
C GLN A 137 18.08 -9.89 7.96
N THR A 138 17.29 -9.38 8.90
CA THR A 138 17.06 -7.93 9.04
C THR A 138 18.16 -7.23 9.84
N SER A 139 19.22 -7.95 10.24
CA SER A 139 20.35 -7.35 10.94
C SER A 139 21.16 -6.47 9.98
N PHE A 140 21.93 -5.53 10.53
CA PHE A 140 22.77 -4.63 9.74
C PHE A 140 23.86 -5.38 8.94
N GLU A 141 24.21 -6.59 9.35
CA GLU A 141 25.18 -7.44 8.64
C GLU A 141 24.62 -7.93 7.30
N PHE A 142 23.33 -8.26 7.23
CA PHE A 142 22.70 -8.81 6.03
C PHE A 142 21.91 -7.78 5.22
N ALA A 143 21.39 -6.72 5.85
CA ALA A 143 20.61 -5.68 5.20
C ALA A 143 21.05 -4.27 5.63
N PRO A 144 22.24 -3.81 5.19
CA PRO A 144 22.76 -2.48 5.54
C PRO A 144 22.08 -1.33 4.78
N THR A 145 21.18 -1.65 3.84
CA THR A 145 20.58 -0.69 2.92
C THR A 145 19.47 0.14 3.57
N ILE A 146 19.27 1.36 3.06
CA ILE A 146 18.19 2.26 3.51
C ILE A 146 16.81 1.71 3.12
N GLY A 147 16.74 0.86 2.10
CA GLY A 147 15.53 0.21 1.63
C GLY A 147 14.69 -0.46 2.69
N LEU A 148 15.35 -1.27 3.53
CA LEU A 148 14.68 -1.96 4.63
C LEU A 148 14.10 -0.97 5.65
N ASN A 149 14.82 0.13 5.94
CA ASN A 149 14.35 1.17 6.86
C ASN A 149 13.13 1.92 6.32
N LEU A 150 13.12 2.25 5.02
CA LEU A 150 11.96 2.88 4.38
C LEU A 150 10.77 1.93 4.33
N GLY A 151 10.99 0.66 4.00
CA GLY A 151 9.96 -0.39 4.03
C GLY A 151 9.38 -0.60 5.44
N ALA A 152 10.23 -0.61 6.47
CA ALA A 152 9.81 -0.71 7.87
C ALA A 152 8.98 0.52 8.29
N GLY A 153 9.41 1.73 7.92
CA GLY A 153 8.64 2.96 8.17
C GLY A 153 7.27 2.94 7.49
N ALA A 154 7.21 2.44 6.25
CA ALA A 154 5.95 2.24 5.53
C ALA A 154 5.04 1.23 6.26
N LEU A 155 5.60 0.12 6.75
CA LEU A 155 4.86 -0.87 7.53
C LEU A 155 4.32 -0.30 8.85
N ILE A 156 5.11 0.49 9.57
CA ILE A 156 4.66 1.16 10.79
C ILE A 156 3.50 2.11 10.46
N LEU A 157 3.65 2.92 9.40
CA LEU A 157 2.63 3.90 9.04
C LEU A 157 1.32 3.24 8.60
N ILE A 158 1.36 2.10 7.90
CA ILE A 158 0.15 1.37 7.56
C ILE A 158 -0.48 0.72 8.81
N VAL A 159 0.29 0.25 9.79
CA VAL A 159 -0.30 -0.23 11.06
C VAL A 159 -1.03 0.90 11.78
N VAL A 160 -0.45 2.10 11.83
CA VAL A 160 -1.10 3.28 12.44
C VAL A 160 -2.37 3.68 11.67
N SER A 161 -2.48 3.34 10.39
CA SER A 161 -3.68 3.59 9.59
C SER A 161 -4.85 2.66 9.93
N ILE A 162 -4.62 1.55 10.64
CA ILE A 162 -5.67 0.59 10.99
C ILE A 162 -6.32 1.07 12.29
N THR A 163 -7.31 1.95 12.16
CA THR A 163 -8.16 2.46 13.26
C THR A 163 -9.59 2.54 12.81
#